data_AF-V9G5B5-F1
#
_entry.id   AF-V9G5B5-F1
#
_cell.length_a   1.000
_cell.length_b   1.000
_cell.length_c   1.000
_cell.angle_alpha   90.00
_cell.angle_beta   90.00
_cell.angle_gamma   90.00
#
_symmetry.space_group_name_H-M   'P 1'
#
loop_
_entity.id
_entity.type
_entity.pdbx_description
1 polymer ?
#
loop_
_entity_poly.entity_id
_entity_poly.type
_entity_poly.pdbx_seq_one_letter_code
_entity_poly.pdbx_strand_id
1 'polypeptide(L)' 'MLTGWKLSVLGIIIVGITGVIASIAGLMEPGRAASLFVLFVMFVGALELMERIKKRRITKSRTKSSKRN' A
#
# COMPACT_ATOMS: atom_id res chain seq x y z
N MET A 1 -12.95 -10.65 -2.82
CA MET A 1 -12.37 -9.64 -1.90
C MET A 1 -11.49 -8.75 -2.74
N LEU A 2 -11.78 -7.44 -2.80
CA LEU A 2 -11.07 -6.48 -3.64
C LEU A 2 -9.55 -6.69 -3.49
N THR A 3 -8.92 -7.02 -4.60
CA THR A 3 -7.56 -7.55 -4.72
C THR A 3 -6.51 -6.63 -4.10
N GLY A 4 -5.79 -7.10 -3.07
CA GLY A 4 -4.89 -6.33 -2.20
C GLY A 4 -3.99 -5.32 -2.91
N TRP A 5 -3.35 -5.71 -4.00
CA TRP A 5 -2.44 -4.80 -4.70
C TRP A 5 -3.14 -3.73 -5.54
N LYS A 6 -4.29 -4.04 -6.17
CA LYS A 6 -5.02 -3.05 -6.99
C LYS A 6 -5.56 -1.89 -6.15
N LEU A 7 -5.94 -2.17 -4.90
CA LEU A 7 -6.49 -1.16 -3.99
C LEU A 7 -5.38 -0.24 -3.46
N SER A 8 -4.21 -0.81 -3.14
CA SER A 8 -2.99 -0.06 -2.83
C SER A 8 -2.59 0.89 -3.97
N VAL A 9 -2.57 0.40 -5.21
CA VAL A 9 -2.24 1.22 -6.40
C VAL A 9 -3.29 2.31 -6.62
N LEU A 10 -4.58 1.99 -6.50
CA LEU A 10 -5.66 2.97 -6.65
C LEU A 10 -5.54 4.10 -5.60
N GLY A 11 -5.25 3.75 -4.35
CA GLY A 11 -5.03 4.74 -3.28
C GLY A 11 -3.87 5.68 -3.57
N ILE A 12 -2.74 5.14 -4.07
CA ILE A 12 -1.58 5.96 -4.47
C ILE A 12 -1.92 6.92 -5.61
N ILE A 13 -2.68 6.46 -6.61
CA ILE A 13 -3.09 7.31 -7.74
C ILE A 13 -4.01 8.44 -7.25
N ILE A 14 -5.02 8.13 -6.44
CA ILE A 14 -5.98 9.12 -5.92
C ILE A 14 -5.23 10.17 -5.09
N VAL A 15 -4.44 9.74 -4.11
CA VAL A 15 -3.70 10.65 -3.23
C VAL A 15 -2.67 11.47 -4.03
N GLY A 16 -2.03 10.88 -5.03
CA GLY A 16 -1.09 11.59 -5.92
C GLY A 16 -1.77 12.72 -6.69
N ILE A 17 -2.90 12.44 -7.35
CA ILE A 17 -3.67 13.45 -8.08
C ILE A 17 -4.17 14.54 -7.12
N THR A 18 -4.70 14.16 -5.95
CA THR A 18 -5.14 15.12 -4.94
C THR A 18 -3.99 16.00 -4.45
N GLY A 19 -2.80 15.45 -4.24
CA GLY A 19 -1.61 16.22 -3.83
C GLY A 19 -1.17 17.22 -4.89
N VAL A 20 -1.25 16.86 -6.18
CA VAL A 20 -0.98 17.76 -7.30
C VAL A 20 -2.01 18.89 -7.33
N ILE A 21 -3.30 18.58 -7.26
CA ILE A 21 -4.38 19.59 -7.26
C ILE A 21 -4.25 20.52 -6.06
N ALA A 22 -3.97 19.99 -4.87
CA ALA A 22 -3.79 20.78 -3.64
C ALA A 22 -2.58 21.72 -3.72
N SER A 23 -1.50 21.28 -4.37
CA SER A 23 -0.31 22.12 -4.59
C SER A 23 -0.60 23.25 -5.58
N ILE A 24 -1.34 22.97 -6.65
CA ILE A 24 -1.74 23.99 -7.65
C ILE A 24 -2.74 24.99 -7.04
N ALA A 25 -3.65 24.53 -6.19
CA ALA A 25 -4.63 25.37 -5.50
C ALA A 25 -4.02 26.24 -4.38
N GLY A 26 -2.71 26.15 -4.13
CA GLY A 26 -2.02 26.92 -3.08
C GLY A 26 -2.37 26.49 -1.65
N LEU A 27 -3.00 25.32 -1.47
CA LEU A 27 -3.41 24.81 -0.16
C LEU A 27 -2.23 24.27 0.66
N MET A 28 -1.16 23.84 -0.01
CA MET A 28 0.07 23.35 0.62
C MET A 28 1.31 23.69 -0.20
N GLU A 29 2.43 23.90 0.50
CA GLU A 29 3.74 24.01 -0.15
C GLU A 29 4.11 22.69 -0.85
N PRO A 30 4.57 22.73 -2.12
CA PRO A 30 4.90 21.53 -2.90
C PRO A 30 5.91 20.61 -2.19
N GLY A 31 6.88 21.18 -1.47
CA GLY A 31 7.88 20.40 -0.73
C GLY A 31 7.28 19.58 0.43
N ARG A 32 6.27 20.13 1.12
CA ARG A 32 5.55 19.40 2.19
C ARG A 32 4.65 18.33 1.59
N ALA A 33 3.92 18.65 0.52
CA ALA A 33 3.07 17.70 -0.18
C ALA A 33 3.87 16.50 -0.70
N ALA A 34 5.04 16.74 -1.31
CA ALA A 34 5.94 15.69 -1.77
C ALA A 34 6.43 14.81 -0.62
N SER A 35 6.84 15.41 0.50
CA SER A 35 7.31 14.67 1.68
C SER A 35 6.23 13.76 2.27
N LEU A 36 5.00 14.27 2.41
CA LEU A 36 3.86 13.49 2.89
C LEU A 36 3.46 12.37 1.92
N PHE A 37 3.54 12.63 0.62
CA PHE A 37 3.28 11.63 -0.40
C PHE A 37 4.29 10.47 -0.34
N VAL A 38 5.59 10.78 -0.18
CA VAL A 38 6.64 9.76 -0.02
C VAL A 38 6.39 8.89 1.22
N LEU A 39 6.04 9.51 2.35
CA LEU A 39 5.69 8.77 3.58
C LEU A 39 4.47 7.87 3.39
N PHE A 40 3.44 8.37 2.69
CA PHE A 40 2.25 7.58 2.36
C PHE A 40 2.61 6.35 1.50
N VAL A 41 3.43 6.53 0.46
CA VAL A 41 3.87 5.42 -0.41
C VAL A 41 4.69 4.40 0.38
N MET A 42 5.62 4.84 1.26
CA MET A 42 6.35 3.92 2.14
C MET A 42 5.41 3.14 3.06
N PHE A 43 4.42 3.81 3.65
CA PHE A 43 3.45 3.17 4.53
C PHE A 43 2.62 2.10 3.80
N VAL A 44 2.10 2.43 2.61
CA VAL A 44 1.37 1.47 1.76
C VAL A 44 2.28 0.31 1.37
N GLY A 45 3.54 0.58 1.02
CA GLY A 45 4.54 -0.45 0.71
C GLY A 45 4.79 -1.40 1.88
N ALA A 46 4.87 -0.89 3.11
CA ALA A 46 5.04 -1.70 4.32
C ALA A 46 3.82 -2.59 4.59
N LEU A 47 2.60 -2.09 4.39
CA LEU A 47 1.37 -2.87 4.50
C LEU A 47 1.31 -4.00 3.47
N GLU A 48 1.64 -3.71 2.22
CA GLU A 48 1.68 -4.70 1.14
C GLU A 48 2.75 -5.78 1.43
N LEU A 49 3.91 -5.39 1.97
CA LEU A 49 4.95 -6.32 2.40
C LEU A 49 4.47 -7.22 3.53
N MET A 50 3.80 -6.67 4.54
CA MET A 50 3.21 -7.42 5.65
C MET A 50 2.16 -8.41 5.16
N GLU A 51 1.30 -8.01 4.22
CA GLU A 51 0.29 -8.90 3.64
C GLU A 51 0.94 -10.04 2.85
N ARG A 52 2.00 -9.76 2.08
CA ARG A 52 2.80 -10.78 1.37
C ARG A 52 3.43 -11.78 2.35
N ILE A 53 3.97 -11.31 3.46
CA ILE A 53 4.56 -12.18 4.50
C ILE A 53 3.46 -13.05 5.14
N LYS A 54 2.30 -12.45 5.47
CA LYS A 54 1.16 -13.17 6.07
C LYS A 54 0.64 -14.27 5.14
N LYS A 55 0.50 -14.00 3.83
CA LYS A 55 0.12 -15.02 2.84
C LYS A 55 1.10 -16.20 2.81
N ARG A 56 2.41 -15.95 2.82
CA ARG A 56 3.42 -17.02 2.85
C ARG A 56 3.32 -17.88 4.12
N ARG A 57 3.00 -17.27 5.26
CA ARG A 57 2.84 -18.00 6.54
C ARG A 57 1.64 -18.96 6.52
N ILE A 58 0.53 -18.54 5.91
CA ILE A 58 -0.69 -19.36 5.78
C ILE A 58 -0.47 -20.54 4.82
N THR A 59 0.24 -20.33 3.71
CA THR A 59 0.56 -21.43 2.79
C THR A 59 1.40 -22.51 3.47
N LYS A 60 2.38 -22.12 4.31
CA LYS A 60 3.28 -23.05 5.01
C LYS A 60 2.58 -23.89 6.09
N SER A 61 1.51 -23.40 6.71
CA SER A 61 0.74 -24.18 7.70
C SER A 61 -0.18 -25.21 7.04
N ARG A 62 -0.75 -24.92 5.86
CA ARG A 62 -1.55 -25.88 5.09
C ARG A 62 -0.73 -27.08 4.61
N THR A 63 0.51 -26.88 4.17
CA THR A 63 1.36 -27.98 3.67
C THR A 63 1.77 -28.96 4.79
N LYS A 64 1.86 -28.51 6.04
CA LYS A 64 2.17 -29.38 7.19
C LYS A 64 0.99 -30.28 7.59
N SER A 65 -0.24 -29.84 7.35
CA SER A 65 -1.45 -30.63 7.64
C SER A 65 -1.68 -31.76 6.64
N SER A 66 -1.26 -31.58 5.38
CA SER A 66 -1.48 -32.57 4.31
C SER A 66 -0.49 -33.73 4.31
N LYS A 67 0.62 -33.65 5.07
CA LYS A 67 1.64 -34.71 5.15
C LYS A 67 1.42 -35.68 6.32
N ARG A 68 0.25 -35.60 6.99
CA ARG A 68 -0.09 -36.39 8.18
C ARG A 68 -1.31 -37.31 7.98
N ASN A 69 -1.80 -37.44 6.73
CA ASN A 69 -2.78 -38.48 6.35
C ASN A 69 -2.10 -39.50 5.45
#